data_AF-A0AA96XCS5-F1
#
_entry.id   AF-A0AA96XCS5-F1
#
_cell.length_a   1.000
_cell.length_b   1.000
_cell.length_c   1.000
_cell.angle_alpha   90.00
_cell.angle_beta   90.00
_cell.angle_gamma   90.00
#
_symmetry.space_group_name_H-M   'P 1'
#
loop_
_entity.id
_entity.type
_entity.pdbx_description
1 polymer ?
#
loop_
_entity_poly.entity_id
_entity_poly.type
_entity_poly.pdbx_seq_one_letter_code
_entity_poly.pdbx_strand_id
1 'polypeptide(L)'
;MEQAPVVLTIIGVLIIIHGIGTWVAGYFPMDADPYTKTPSLECQIHSWAGMLMLLSLLIAPLLSTFSSYFSIEFRLFSTACLLASIYFTVTLKKAYEEKTNPGLHQRLSYGAQLIWLTGLSFNLITS
;
A
#
# COMPACT_ATOMS: atom_id res chain seq x y z
N MET A 1 -5.92 -19.99 23.56
CA MET A 1 -5.52 -18.89 22.66
C MET A 1 -6.76 -18.52 21.88
N GLU A 2 -7.29 -17.31 22.11
CA GLU A 2 -8.43 -16.81 21.35
C GLU A 2 -8.01 -16.66 19.89
N GLN A 3 -8.78 -17.21 18.96
CA GLN A 3 -8.44 -17.16 17.53
C GLN A 3 -8.63 -15.73 17.06
N ALA A 4 -7.59 -15.13 16.47
CA ALA A 4 -7.71 -13.84 15.81
C ALA A 4 -8.84 -13.93 14.76
N PRO A 5 -9.70 -12.90 14.65
CA PRO A 5 -10.72 -12.85 13.62
C PRO A 5 -10.10 -13.11 12.24
N VAL A 6 -10.79 -13.88 11.40
CA VAL A 6 -10.30 -14.25 10.05
C VAL A 6 -9.82 -13.03 9.25
N VAL A 7 -10.52 -11.90 9.38
CA VAL A 7 -10.15 -10.63 8.74
C VAL A 7 -8.78 -10.11 9.20
N LEU A 8 -8.46 -10.21 10.49
CA LEU A 8 -7.18 -9.76 11.03
C LEU A 8 -6.04 -10.67 10.55
N THR A 9 -6.29 -11.98 10.45
CA THR A 9 -5.35 -12.93 9.86
C THR A 9 -5.05 -12.60 8.39
N ILE A 10 -6.07 -12.29 7.59
CA ILE A 10 -5.89 -11.89 6.19
C ILE A 10 -5.10 -10.58 6.10
N ILE A 11 -5.42 -9.58 6.93
CA ILE A 11 -4.66 -8.32 7.01
C ILE A 11 -3.18 -8.60 7.34
N GLY A 12 -2.90 -9.47 8.30
CA GLY A 12 -1.53 -9.88 8.65
C GLY A 12 -0.77 -10.50 7.47
N VAL A 13 -1.42 -11.39 6.70
CA VAL A 13 -0.84 -11.97 5.48
C VAL A 13 -0.54 -10.90 4.44
N LEU A 14 -1.43 -9.93 4.24
CA LEU A 14 -1.20 -8.81 3.31
C LEU A 14 -0.01 -7.95 3.73
N ILE A 15 0.19 -7.71 5.04
CA ILE A 15 1.35 -7.00 5.56
C ILE A 15 2.64 -7.79 5.33
N ILE A 16 2.62 -9.13 5.48
CA ILE A 16 3.77 -9.97 5.16
C ILE A 16 4.11 -9.89 3.66
N ILE A 17 3.11 -9.98 2.79
CA ILE A 17 3.28 -9.83 1.33
C ILE A 17 3.90 -8.46 1.00
N HIS A 18 3.41 -7.40 1.66
CA HIS A 18 3.99 -6.06 1.52
C HIS A 18 5.48 -6.03 1.89
N GLY A 19 5.84 -6.61 3.03
CA GLY A 19 7.22 -6.66 3.50
C GLY A 19 8.14 -7.41 2.53
N ILE A 20 7.70 -8.55 2.02
CA ILE A 20 8.44 -9.32 1.00
C ILE A 20 8.60 -8.50 -0.28
N GLY A 21 7.52 -7.88 -0.77
CA GLY A 21 7.56 -7.01 -1.95
C GLY A 21 8.54 -5.85 -1.78
N THR A 22 8.59 -5.25 -0.58
CA THR A 22 9.53 -4.16 -0.24
C THR A 22 10.97 -4.63 -0.35
N TRP A 23 11.27 -5.83 0.14
CA TRP A 23 12.61 -6.39 0.05
C TRP A 23 13.03 -6.66 -1.40
N VAL A 24 12.13 -7.26 -2.20
CA VAL A 24 12.38 -7.52 -3.64
C VAL A 24 12.58 -6.21 -4.41
N ALA A 25 11.70 -5.23 -4.24
CA ALA A 25 11.83 -3.91 -4.87
C ALA A 25 13.10 -3.17 -4.40
N GLY A 26 13.54 -3.36 -3.16
CA GLY A 26 14.80 -2.79 -2.67
C GLY A 26 16.05 -3.44 -3.27
N TYR A 27 15.99 -4.74 -3.58
CA TYR A 27 17.12 -5.47 -4.17
C TYR A 27 17.27 -5.22 -5.67
N PHE A 28 16.17 -5.18 -6.42
CA PHE A 28 16.18 -4.92 -7.87
C PHE A 28 15.93 -3.44 -8.15
N PRO A 29 16.88 -2.69 -8.72
CA PRO A 29 16.71 -1.26 -8.97
C PRO A 29 15.75 -0.98 -10.13
N MET A 30 15.15 0.22 -10.11
CA MET A 30 14.46 0.78 -11.28
C MET A 30 15.47 1.37 -12.27
N ASP A 31 15.08 1.40 -13.54
CA ASP A 31 15.82 2.13 -14.56
C ASP A 31 15.84 3.63 -14.25
N ALA A 32 16.92 4.32 -14.65
CA ALA A 32 17.08 5.75 -14.37
C ALA A 32 16.03 6.63 -15.08
N ASP A 33 15.60 6.22 -16.28
CA ASP A 33 14.53 6.87 -17.01
C ASP A 33 13.20 6.11 -16.82
N PRO A 34 12.24 6.65 -16.06
CA PRO A 34 10.95 6.00 -15.84
C PRO A 34 10.09 5.92 -17.12
N TYR A 35 10.47 6.61 -18.20
CA TYR A 35 9.74 6.62 -19.49
C TYR A 35 10.37 5.71 -20.55
N THR A 36 11.37 4.90 -20.20
CA THR A 36 11.96 3.94 -21.12
C THR A 36 10.90 2.96 -21.63
N LYS A 37 10.88 2.73 -22.95
CA LYS A 37 9.94 1.78 -23.59
C LYS A 37 10.38 0.33 -23.47
N THR A 38 11.65 0.10 -23.11
CA THR A 38 12.26 -1.21 -22.98
C THR A 38 12.88 -1.33 -21.59
N PRO A 39 12.05 -1.54 -20.55
CA PRO A 39 12.54 -1.63 -19.19
C PRO A 39 13.46 -2.85 -19.02
N SER A 40 14.53 -2.68 -18.26
CA SER A 40 15.42 -3.78 -17.88
C SER A 40 14.65 -4.87 -17.11
N LEU A 41 15.21 -6.08 -17.07
CA LEU A 41 14.62 -7.18 -16.30
C LEU A 41 14.50 -6.80 -14.81
N GLU A 42 15.51 -6.14 -14.26
CA GLU A 42 15.51 -5.68 -12.86
C GLU A 42 14.39 -4.67 -12.61
N CYS A 43 14.21 -3.71 -13.51
CA CYS A 43 13.12 -2.73 -13.43
C CYS A 43 11.74 -3.40 -13.53
N GLN A 44 11.60 -4.44 -14.35
CA GLN A 44 10.35 -5.20 -14.44
C GLN A 44 10.05 -5.94 -13.13
N ILE A 45 11.05 -6.61 -12.53
CA ILE A 45 10.91 -7.29 -11.23
C ILE A 45 10.54 -6.28 -10.14
N HIS A 46 11.24 -5.14 -10.09
CA HIS A 46 10.93 -4.03 -9.19
C HIS A 46 9.47 -3.58 -9.34
N SER A 47 9.02 -3.36 -10.57
CA SER A 47 7.68 -2.84 -10.86
C SER A 47 6.58 -3.81 -10.41
N TRP A 48 6.78 -5.12 -10.64
CA TRP A 48 5.86 -6.15 -10.16
C TRP A 48 5.84 -6.24 -8.64
N ALA A 49 7.00 -6.17 -7.98
CA ALA A 49 7.10 -6.14 -6.54
C ALA A 49 6.39 -4.91 -5.95
N GLY A 50 6.62 -3.72 -6.53
CA GLY A 50 5.95 -2.48 -6.16
C GLY A 50 4.44 -2.53 -6.35
N MET A 51 3.95 -3.19 -7.40
CA MET A 51 2.51 -3.41 -7.59
C MET A 51 1.92 -4.29 -6.47
N LEU A 52 2.59 -5.39 -6.12
CA LEU A 52 2.14 -6.26 -5.03
C LEU A 52 2.13 -5.53 -3.68
N MET A 53 3.15 -4.71 -3.41
CA MET A 53 3.22 -3.85 -2.23
C MET A 53 2.04 -2.87 -2.15
N LEU A 54 1.71 -2.22 -3.28
CA LEU A 54 0.61 -1.26 -3.35
C LEU A 54 -0.73 -1.97 -3.08
N LEU A 55 -0.99 -3.07 -3.77
CA LEU A 55 -2.25 -3.79 -3.67
C LEU A 55 -2.47 -4.36 -2.27
N SER A 56 -1.43 -4.90 -1.64
CA SER A 56 -1.55 -5.50 -0.32
C SER A 56 -1.98 -4.46 0.74
N LEU A 57 -1.37 -3.27 0.75
CA LEU A 57 -1.75 -2.18 1.66
C LEU A 57 -2.92 -1.31 1.18
N LEU A 58 -3.46 -1.58 -0.01
CA LEU A 58 -4.75 -1.02 -0.43
C LEU A 58 -5.92 -1.91 0.02
N ILE A 59 -5.75 -3.24 -0.06
CA ILE A 59 -6.77 -4.22 0.34
C ILE A 59 -6.90 -4.30 1.86
N ALA A 60 -5.82 -4.19 2.62
CA ALA A 60 -5.85 -4.27 4.08
C ALA A 60 -6.74 -3.20 4.77
N PRO A 61 -6.63 -1.89 4.46
CA PRO A 61 -7.57 -0.88 4.97
C PRO A 61 -8.99 -1.07 4.46
N LEU A 62 -9.17 -1.55 3.21
CA LEU A 62 -10.49 -1.86 2.66
C LEU A 62 -11.20 -2.94 3.48
N LEU A 63 -10.50 -4.03 3.84
CA LEU A 63 -11.05 -5.08 4.71
C LEU A 63 -11.42 -4.54 6.09
N SER A 64 -10.60 -3.63 6.62
CA SER A 64 -10.84 -3.00 7.92
C SER A 64 -12.08 -2.12 7.92
N THR A 65 -12.33 -1.36 6.85
CA THR A 65 -13.53 -0.53 6.67
C THR A 65 -14.85 -1.31 6.79
N PHE A 66 -14.89 -2.56 6.31
CA PHE A 66 -16.11 -3.37 6.30
C PHE A 66 -16.21 -4.40 7.42
N SER A 67 -15.20 -4.50 8.28
CA SER A 67 -15.22 -5.44 9.39
C SER A 67 -15.96 -4.89 10.61
N SER A 68 -16.76 -5.73 11.27
CA SER A 68 -17.35 -5.45 12.58
C SER A 68 -16.37 -5.63 13.74
N TYR A 69 -15.18 -6.19 13.50
CA TYR A 69 -14.15 -6.37 14.52
C TYR A 69 -13.56 -5.03 14.97
N PHE A 70 -13.44 -4.08 14.05
CA PHE A 70 -12.87 -2.77 14.34
C PHE A 70 -13.93 -1.77 14.79
N SER A 71 -13.55 -0.84 15.68
CA SER A 71 -14.41 0.25 16.13
C SER A 71 -14.81 1.17 14.96
N ILE A 72 -15.91 1.91 15.14
CA ILE A 72 -16.40 2.82 14.09
C ILE A 72 -15.35 3.90 13.75
N GLU A 73 -14.62 4.39 14.74
CA GLU A 73 -13.55 5.37 14.59
C GLU A 73 -12.43 4.81 13.71
N PHE A 74 -11.99 3.57 13.96
CA PHE A 74 -10.93 2.93 13.17
C PHE A 74 -11.38 2.64 11.73
N ARG A 75 -12.66 2.29 11.53
CA ARG A 75 -13.24 2.09 10.19
C ARG A 75 -13.30 3.38 9.38
N LEU A 76 -13.66 4.51 10.01
CA LEU A 76 -13.64 5.83 9.38
C LEU A 76 -12.20 6.24 9.02
N PHE A 77 -11.26 6.06 9.95
CA PHE A 77 -9.84 6.29 9.71
C PHE A 77 -9.29 5.44 8.55
N SER A 78 -9.62 4.15 8.52
CA SER A 78 -9.23 3.23 7.43
C SER A 78 -9.78 3.68 6.09
N THR A 79 -11.04 4.14 6.08
CA THR A 79 -11.69 4.67 4.88
C THR A 79 -11.00 5.93 4.38
N ALA A 80 -10.66 6.87 5.27
CA ALA A 80 -9.96 8.09 4.90
C ALA A 80 -8.57 7.80 4.30
N CYS A 81 -7.80 6.90 4.90
CA CYS A 81 -6.49 6.49 4.38
C CYS A 81 -6.60 5.78 3.03
N LEU A 82 -7.60 4.90 2.87
CA LEU A 82 -7.89 4.22 1.61
C LEU A 82 -8.21 5.23 0.50
N LEU A 83 -9.12 6.17 0.75
CA LEU A 83 -9.50 7.20 -0.22
C LEU A 83 -8.31 8.09 -0.60
N ALA A 84 -7.48 8.48 0.38
CA ALA A 84 -6.25 9.23 0.12
C ALA A 84 -5.27 8.43 -0.76
N SER A 85 -5.06 7.15 -0.48
CA SER A 85 -4.19 6.29 -1.29
C SER A 85 -4.72 6.14 -2.72
N ILE A 86 -6.03 5.92 -2.91
CA ILE A 86 -6.65 5.85 -4.24
C ILE A 86 -6.48 7.18 -4.98
N TYR A 87 -6.80 8.30 -4.33
CA TYR A 87 -6.67 9.63 -4.90
C TYR A 87 -5.25 9.92 -5.39
N PHE A 88 -4.25 9.63 -4.56
CA PHE A 88 -2.85 9.83 -4.94
C PHE A 88 -2.36 8.84 -6.00
N THR A 89 -2.93 7.63 -6.06
CA THR A 89 -2.65 6.67 -7.14
C THR A 89 -3.23 7.12 -8.49
N VAL A 90 -4.43 7.70 -8.49
CA VAL A 90 -5.03 8.28 -9.71
C VAL A 90 -4.21 9.47 -10.21
N THR A 91 -3.80 10.36 -9.29
CA THR A 91 -2.97 11.52 -9.65
C THR A 91 -1.55 11.13 -10.03
N LEU A 92 -1.00 10.02 -9.52
CA LEU A 92 0.24 9.41 -10.00
C LEU A 92 0.14 9.03 -11.47
N LYS A 93 -0.93 8.32 -11.87
CA LYS A 93 -1.14 7.97 -13.28
C LYS A 93 -1.16 9.22 -14.16
N LYS A 94 -1.90 10.24 -13.75
CA LYS A 94 -1.97 11.52 -14.47
C LYS A 94 -0.60 12.20 -14.57
N ALA A 95 0.14 12.27 -13.46
CA ALA A 95 1.48 12.87 -13.43
C ALA A 95 2.49 12.12 -14.30
N TYR A 96 2.36 10.79 -14.41
CA TYR A 96 3.16 9.98 -15.32
C TYR A 96 2.83 10.28 -16.79
N GLU A 97 1.56 10.34 -17.17
CA GLU A 97 1.12 10.67 -18.53
C GLU A 97 1.52 12.10 -18.94
N GLU A 98 1.42 13.06 -18.02
CA GLU A 98 1.79 14.47 -18.23
C GLU A 98 3.31 14.73 -18.10
N LYS A 99 4.10 13.71 -17.76
CA LYS A 99 5.55 13.80 -17.53
C LYS A 99 5.96 14.87 -16.51
N THR A 100 5.20 15.01 -15.42
CA THR A 100 5.47 15.98 -14.34
C THR A 100 6.31 15.32 -13.23
N ASN A 101 5.77 15.20 -12.01
CA ASN A 101 6.46 14.59 -10.87
C ASN A 101 5.67 13.38 -10.34
N PRO A 102 5.73 12.23 -11.03
CA PRO A 102 5.04 11.02 -10.57
C PRO A 102 5.54 10.57 -9.18
N GLY A 103 6.83 10.76 -8.89
CA GLY A 103 7.41 10.35 -7.60
C GLY A 103 6.78 11.02 -6.38
N LEU A 104 6.29 12.25 -6.49
CA LEU A 104 5.55 12.92 -5.40
C LEU A 104 4.24 12.18 -5.09
N HIS A 105 3.43 11.92 -6.12
CA HIS A 105 2.15 11.24 -5.97
C HIS A 105 2.31 9.79 -5.48
N GLN A 106 3.36 9.10 -5.93
CA GLN A 106 3.73 7.79 -5.42
C GLN A 106 4.02 7.83 -3.91
N ARG A 107 4.86 8.78 -3.45
CA ARG A 107 5.18 8.94 -2.03
C ARG A 107 3.97 9.31 -1.18
N LEU A 108 3.07 10.16 -1.70
CA LEU A 108 1.84 10.53 -1.00
C LEU A 108 0.86 9.35 -0.89
N SER A 109 0.69 8.56 -1.95
CA SER A 109 -0.12 7.34 -1.92
C SER A 109 0.43 6.34 -0.90
N TYR A 110 1.73 6.08 -0.96
CA TYR A 110 2.39 5.16 -0.03
C TYR A 110 2.39 5.69 1.40
N GLY A 111 2.56 7.00 1.60
CA GLY A 111 2.45 7.65 2.90
C GLY A 111 1.10 7.43 3.57
N ALA A 112 0.00 7.55 2.80
CA ALA A 112 -1.34 7.24 3.32
C ALA A 112 -1.48 5.77 3.77
N GLN A 113 -0.86 4.84 3.04
CA GLN A 113 -0.82 3.42 3.41
C GLN A 113 -0.01 3.18 4.70
N LEU A 114 1.13 3.85 4.87
CA LEU A 114 1.94 3.75 6.09
C LEU A 114 1.29 4.40 7.31
N ILE A 115 0.57 5.52 7.12
CA ILE A 115 -0.25 6.13 8.17
C ILE A 115 -1.31 5.13 8.63
N TRP A 116 -1.98 4.44 7.70
CA TRP A 116 -2.94 3.40 8.06
C TRP A 116 -2.30 2.26 8.84
N LEU A 117 -1.17 1.73 8.39
CA LEU A 117 -0.45 0.64 9.07
C LEU A 117 -0.02 1.04 10.49
N THR A 118 0.40 2.29 10.66
CA THR A 118 0.70 2.87 11.98
C THR A 118 -0.55 2.91 12.86
N GLY A 119 -1.67 3.40 12.32
CA GLY A 119 -2.95 3.42 13.03
C GLY A 119 -3.44 2.03 13.41
N LEU A 120 -3.28 1.02 12.54
CA LEU A 120 -3.58 -0.37 12.85
C LEU A 120 -2.73 -0.86 14.02
N SER A 121 -1.44 -0.58 14.01
CA SER A 121 -0.52 -0.97 15.08
C SER A 121 -0.93 -0.36 16.42
N PHE A 122 -1.29 0.93 16.45
CA PHE A 122 -1.84 1.56 17.66
C PHE A 122 -3.15 0.91 18.10
N ASN A 123 -4.08 0.70 17.17
CA ASN A 123 -5.37 0.07 17.48
C ASN A 123 -5.18 -1.30 18.15
N LEU A 124 -4.28 -2.15 17.63
CA LEU A 124 -4.00 -3.48 18.17
C LEU A 124 -3.31 -3.48 19.54
N ILE A 125 -2.56 -2.42 19.89
CA ILE A 125 -1.89 -2.30 21.20
C ILE A 125 -2.84 -1.75 22.27
N THR A 126 -3.82 -0.94 21.86
CA THR A 126 -4.76 -0.27 22.78
C THR A 126 -6.14 -0.94 22.86
N SER A 127 -6.37 -2.00 22.10
CA SER A 127 -7.65 -2.75 22.09
C SER A 127 -7.69 -3.89 23.10
#